data_AF-A0A6N7PZ26-F1
#
_entry.id   AF-A0A6N7PZ26-F1
#
_cell.length_a   1.000
_cell.length_b   1.000
_cell.length_c   1.000
_cell.angle_alpha   90.00
_cell.angle_beta   90.00
_cell.angle_gamma   90.00
#
_symmetry.space_group_name_H-M   'P 1'
#
loop_
_entity.id
_entity.type
_entity.pdbx_description
1 polymer ?
#
loop_
_entity_poly.entity_id
_entity_poly.type
_entity_poly.pdbx_seq_one_letter_code
_entity_poly.pdbx_strand_id
1 'polypeptide(L)'
;MRRWFFGLVFLVFPGCAATAPAEAGPKATHPAPLLVKPAQAAAPKPTPSAPAQATTHDADTDEGDDEGPDDDEAEAAEAAEAENTPPTAAPPPPQPKLPSPMLALSVEQLEARYRKDPASVGPLSLGVPNAGALVNGVQMPKSDKWIVQDPSCAWGTQETVDAIARSIEKVAAEHPGAPPLAIGHISARKGGHLSPHKSHQSGRDVDLGYYHNPPKSHFIRATEANLDLERTLALVKTIVNEADVDLVLIDTAVQRLLVKYAQRKGEDEAWLDQVFQVRGKSPRAVVRHARGHGNHLHVRFSSPIAQELGRKAGSFLRRAKVAPAHVAESVVMHKARSGDTLQILARRYGTTVEAIQGANGLKTIDIKMGRRYRIPVPKPVAPRKAPPAPKRPTTPRKR
;
A
#
# COMPACT_ATOMS: atom_id res chain seq x y z
N MET A 1 54.89 -51.63 27.21
CA MET A 1 55.23 -50.89 25.98
C MET A 1 54.37 -51.38 24.84
N ARG A 2 53.48 -50.55 24.30
CA ARG A 2 52.77 -50.79 23.03
C ARG A 2 52.50 -49.42 22.40
N ARG A 3 53.25 -49.14 21.32
CA ARG A 3 53.16 -47.91 20.51
C ARG A 3 52.09 -48.11 19.44
N TRP A 4 51.25 -47.10 19.22
CA TRP A 4 50.33 -47.02 18.09
C TRP A 4 50.84 -45.93 17.12
N PHE A 5 50.85 -46.29 15.84
CA PHE A 5 51.30 -45.49 14.69
C PHE A 5 50.24 -44.45 14.28
N PHE A 6 50.68 -43.22 13.96
CA PHE A 6 49.89 -42.22 13.25
C PHE A 6 50.13 -42.35 11.74
N GLY A 7 49.05 -42.47 10.96
CA GLY A 7 49.07 -42.40 9.50
C GLY A 7 48.63 -41.02 9.01
N LEU A 8 49.48 -40.36 8.22
CA LEU A 8 49.18 -39.14 7.47
C LEU A 8 49.26 -39.51 5.97
N VAL A 9 48.14 -39.44 5.25
CA VAL A 9 48.08 -39.66 3.80
C VAL A 9 48.05 -38.31 3.09
N PHE A 10 49.11 -38.03 2.33
CA PHE A 10 49.13 -37.00 1.30
C PHE A 10 48.77 -37.66 -0.04
N LEU A 11 47.84 -37.06 -0.79
CA LEU A 11 47.62 -37.40 -2.19
C LEU A 11 47.40 -36.16 -3.05
N VAL A 12 48.11 -36.20 -4.17
CA VAL A 12 48.53 -35.21 -5.15
C VAL A 12 47.37 -34.65 -6.00
N PHE A 13 47.53 -33.43 -6.53
CA PHE A 13 46.95 -33.06 -7.83
C PHE A 13 47.99 -32.34 -8.72
N PRO A 14 48.18 -32.78 -9.98
CA PRO A 14 49.00 -32.09 -10.98
C PRO A 14 48.17 -31.02 -11.72
N GLY A 15 48.83 -29.96 -12.17
CA GLY A 15 48.22 -28.87 -12.94
C GLY A 15 48.09 -29.19 -14.43
N CYS A 16 47.19 -28.46 -15.12
CA CYS A 16 47.35 -28.11 -16.53
C CYS A 16 46.38 -26.99 -16.98
N ALA A 17 46.95 -26.09 -17.80
CA ALA A 17 46.38 -25.31 -18.90
C ALA A 17 45.23 -24.29 -18.68
N ALA A 18 45.56 -23.05 -19.08
CA ALA A 18 44.67 -21.92 -19.25
C ALA A 18 43.74 -22.07 -20.48
N THR A 19 42.48 -21.68 -20.32
CA THR A 19 41.55 -21.35 -21.40
C THR A 19 40.82 -20.06 -21.05
N ALA A 20 40.73 -19.15 -22.03
CA ALA A 20 40.17 -17.81 -21.91
C ALA A 20 38.64 -17.83 -21.69
N PRO A 21 38.05 -16.88 -20.95
CA PRO A 21 36.61 -16.74 -20.89
C PRO A 21 36.06 -15.97 -22.10
N ALA A 22 35.00 -16.52 -22.67
CA ALA A 22 34.20 -15.94 -23.73
C ALA A 22 33.58 -14.58 -23.34
N GLU A 23 33.45 -13.71 -24.34
CA GLU A 23 32.83 -12.39 -24.27
C GLU A 23 31.37 -12.48 -23.79
N ALA A 24 31.06 -11.76 -22.70
CA ALA A 24 29.70 -11.51 -22.27
C ALA A 24 29.19 -10.24 -22.98
N GLY A 25 28.17 -10.40 -23.84
CA GLY A 25 27.47 -9.30 -24.49
C GLY A 25 26.82 -8.31 -23.52
N PRO A 26 26.45 -7.11 -24.00
CA PRO A 26 26.08 -5.98 -23.15
C PRO A 26 24.81 -6.24 -22.34
N LYS A 27 24.94 -6.11 -21.01
CA LYS A 27 23.81 -6.13 -20.06
C LYS A 27 22.90 -4.93 -20.30
N ALA A 28 21.62 -5.24 -20.48
CA ALA A 28 20.52 -4.29 -20.59
C ALA A 28 20.56 -3.24 -19.47
N THR A 29 20.46 -1.99 -19.89
CA THR A 29 20.30 -0.80 -19.07
C THR A 29 18.98 -0.88 -18.27
N HIS A 30 19.04 -0.54 -16.99
CA HIS A 30 17.84 -0.40 -16.16
C HIS A 30 17.07 0.88 -16.52
N PRO A 31 15.81 0.82 -16.97
CA PRO A 31 14.97 2.01 -16.99
C PRO A 31 14.41 2.31 -15.59
N ALA A 32 14.27 3.59 -15.30
CA ALA A 32 13.70 4.17 -14.09
C ALA A 32 12.23 3.70 -13.86
N PRO A 33 11.72 3.73 -12.61
CA PRO A 33 10.32 3.36 -12.36
C PRO A 33 9.38 4.38 -13.03
N LEU A 34 8.61 3.89 -13.99
CA LEU A 34 7.54 4.64 -14.63
C LEU A 34 6.35 4.72 -13.65
N LEU A 35 5.89 5.95 -13.41
CA LEU A 35 4.55 6.23 -12.89
C LEU A 35 3.55 5.49 -13.79
N VAL A 36 2.76 4.57 -13.23
CA VAL A 36 1.63 3.99 -13.94
C VAL A 36 0.61 5.10 -14.13
N LYS A 37 0.47 5.60 -15.37
CA LYS A 37 -0.67 6.46 -15.75
C LYS A 37 -1.92 5.58 -15.85
N PRO A 38 -3.09 6.04 -15.38
CA PRO A 38 -4.35 5.34 -15.62
C PRO A 38 -4.65 5.28 -17.12
N ALA A 39 -5.09 4.11 -17.59
CA ALA A 39 -5.48 3.87 -18.96
C ALA A 39 -6.72 4.69 -19.32
N GLN A 40 -6.62 5.53 -20.34
CA GLN A 40 -7.78 6.11 -21.03
C GLN A 40 -8.42 5.00 -21.87
N ALA A 41 -9.67 4.67 -21.58
CA ALA A 41 -10.50 3.85 -22.45
C ALA A 41 -10.69 4.60 -23.78
N ALA A 42 -10.23 4.00 -24.87
CA ALA A 42 -10.53 4.48 -26.22
C ALA A 42 -12.00 4.17 -26.55
N ALA A 43 -12.77 5.20 -26.89
CA ALA A 43 -14.14 5.05 -27.39
C ALA A 43 -14.15 4.26 -28.72
N PRO A 44 -15.16 3.38 -28.94
CA PRO A 44 -15.31 2.70 -30.22
C PRO A 44 -15.71 3.69 -31.33
N LYS A 45 -15.05 3.59 -32.49
CA LYS A 45 -15.40 4.34 -33.70
C LYS A 45 -16.71 3.81 -34.29
N PRO A 46 -17.60 4.68 -34.81
CA PRO A 46 -18.85 4.24 -35.44
C PRO A 46 -18.61 3.66 -36.84
N THR A 47 -19.25 2.52 -37.11
CA THR A 47 -19.38 1.91 -38.44
C THR A 47 -20.54 2.59 -39.20
N PRO A 48 -20.41 2.85 -40.52
CA PRO A 48 -21.47 3.52 -41.28
C PRO A 48 -22.61 2.58 -41.64
N SER A 49 -23.85 3.06 -41.49
CA SER A 49 -25.08 2.46 -42.06
C SER A 49 -25.65 3.39 -43.14
N ALA A 50 -25.84 2.83 -44.33
CA ALA A 50 -26.77 3.25 -45.37
C ALA A 50 -26.85 2.10 -46.41
N PRO A 51 -27.92 1.96 -47.22
CA PRO A 51 -29.04 2.88 -47.42
C PRO A 51 -30.43 2.22 -47.32
N ALA A 52 -31.47 3.05 -47.16
CA ALA A 52 -32.84 2.68 -47.49
C ALA A 52 -33.51 3.81 -48.27
N GLN A 53 -34.03 3.46 -49.46
CA GLN A 53 -35.34 3.78 -50.02
C GLN A 53 -35.29 4.09 -51.52
N ALA A 54 -35.99 3.28 -52.29
CA ALA A 54 -36.62 3.65 -53.55
C ALA A 54 -38.02 3.03 -53.57
N THR A 55 -38.98 3.87 -53.93
CA THR A 55 -40.43 3.72 -53.95
C THR A 55 -40.94 3.14 -55.27
N THR A 56 -41.99 2.32 -55.22
CA THR A 56 -43.01 2.11 -56.28
C THR A 56 -44.31 1.69 -55.56
N HIS A 57 -45.37 2.51 -55.51
CA HIS A 57 -46.55 2.47 -56.42
C HIS A 57 -47.02 1.04 -56.76
N ASP A 58 -48.16 0.59 -56.23
CA ASP A 58 -49.47 0.70 -56.90
C ASP A 58 -50.64 0.14 -56.05
N ALA A 59 -51.82 0.67 -56.39
CA ALA A 59 -53.22 0.37 -56.05
C ALA A 59 -53.57 -0.96 -55.33
N ASP A 60 -54.54 -0.90 -54.39
CA ASP A 60 -55.93 -1.27 -54.72
C ASP A 60 -56.93 -0.83 -53.62
N THR A 61 -58.16 -0.68 -54.08
CA THR A 61 -59.47 -0.33 -53.52
C THR A 61 -59.90 -1.02 -52.20
N ASP A 62 -60.73 -0.35 -51.38
CA ASP A 62 -62.19 -0.62 -51.25
C ASP A 62 -62.79 0.02 -49.97
N GLU A 63 -64.10 0.25 -50.05
CA GLU A 63 -65.02 1.13 -49.34
C GLU A 63 -65.31 0.83 -47.85
N GLY A 64 -65.93 1.81 -47.15
CA GLY A 64 -66.76 1.54 -45.98
C GLY A 64 -66.89 2.68 -44.96
N ASP A 65 -67.91 3.51 -45.16
CA ASP A 65 -68.46 4.51 -44.22
C ASP A 65 -68.79 3.96 -42.82
N ASP A 66 -68.77 4.81 -41.77
CA ASP A 66 -69.96 5.12 -40.95
C ASP A 66 -69.66 6.19 -39.86
N GLU A 67 -70.74 6.84 -39.43
CA GLU A 67 -70.91 8.22 -38.94
C GLU A 67 -70.49 8.55 -37.48
N GLY A 68 -70.39 9.85 -37.18
CA GLY A 68 -70.10 10.46 -35.85
C GLY A 68 -71.28 10.45 -34.86
N PRO A 69 -71.46 11.45 -33.94
CA PRO A 69 -70.68 12.67 -33.69
C PRO A 69 -70.41 13.00 -32.18
N ASP A 70 -69.64 14.08 -31.99
CA ASP A 70 -69.64 15.13 -30.95
C ASP A 70 -69.84 14.79 -29.45
N ASP A 71 -68.90 15.26 -28.62
CA ASP A 71 -69.20 16.38 -27.72
C ASP A 71 -67.91 16.95 -27.07
N ASP A 72 -67.90 18.28 -27.02
CA ASP A 72 -66.91 19.19 -26.47
C ASP A 72 -66.60 18.95 -24.98
N GLU A 73 -65.35 19.21 -24.57
CA GLU A 73 -65.08 20.30 -23.62
C GLU A 73 -63.56 20.49 -23.43
N ALA A 74 -63.13 21.73 -23.65
CA ALA A 74 -61.79 22.23 -23.46
C ALA A 74 -61.60 22.72 -22.03
N GLU A 75 -60.49 22.41 -21.39
CA GLU A 75 -59.92 23.24 -20.32
C GLU A 75 -58.38 23.15 -20.33
N ALA A 76 -57.80 24.32 -20.61
CA ALA A 76 -56.53 24.89 -20.16
C ALA A 76 -55.24 24.04 -20.14
N ALA A 77 -54.33 24.46 -21.02
CA ALA A 77 -52.91 24.19 -20.98
C ALA A 77 -52.23 24.85 -19.76
N GLU A 78 -51.46 24.07 -18.99
CA GLU A 78 -50.31 24.58 -18.25
C GLU A 78 -49.03 24.14 -18.97
N ALA A 79 -48.29 25.14 -19.44
CA ALA A 79 -46.98 24.97 -20.05
C ALA A 79 -45.95 24.61 -18.97
N ALA A 80 -45.49 23.35 -18.98
CA ALA A 80 -44.28 22.97 -18.26
C ALA A 80 -43.07 23.52 -19.02
N GLU A 81 -42.40 24.50 -18.41
CA GLU A 81 -41.12 25.02 -18.87
C GLU A 81 -40.09 23.89 -18.94
N ALA A 82 -39.58 23.65 -20.15
CA ALA A 82 -38.48 22.73 -20.38
C ALA A 82 -37.18 23.37 -19.83
N GLU A 83 -36.78 23.00 -18.62
CA GLU A 83 -35.44 23.28 -18.12
C GLU A 83 -34.40 22.55 -18.97
N ASN A 84 -33.79 23.32 -19.86
CA ASN A 84 -32.63 22.96 -20.66
C ASN A 84 -31.43 22.66 -19.73
N THR A 85 -31.33 21.40 -19.27
CA THR A 85 -30.24 20.97 -18.40
C THR A 85 -28.97 20.80 -19.24
N PRO A 86 -27.87 21.53 -18.98
CA PRO A 86 -26.63 21.36 -19.74
C PRO A 86 -26.06 19.96 -19.48
N PRO A 87 -25.38 19.33 -20.46
CA PRO A 87 -24.77 18.02 -20.27
C PRO A 87 -23.76 18.09 -19.13
N THR A 88 -23.96 17.22 -18.13
CA THR A 88 -23.08 17.03 -16.98
C THR A 88 -21.64 16.90 -17.45
N ALA A 89 -20.83 17.92 -17.16
CA ALA A 89 -19.42 17.92 -17.46
C ALA A 89 -18.76 16.68 -16.83
N ALA A 90 -17.95 15.98 -17.62
CA ALA A 90 -17.11 14.89 -17.13
C ALA A 90 -16.35 15.36 -15.87
N PRO A 91 -16.19 14.49 -14.85
CA PRO A 91 -15.46 14.87 -13.64
C PRO A 91 -14.08 15.39 -14.03
N PRO A 92 -13.61 16.49 -13.40
CA PRO A 92 -12.34 17.07 -13.75
C PRO A 92 -11.23 16.03 -13.61
N PRO A 93 -10.20 16.04 -14.49
CA PRO A 93 -9.07 15.15 -14.35
C PRO A 93 -8.48 15.30 -12.94
N PRO A 94 -7.98 14.21 -12.32
CA PRO A 94 -7.45 14.26 -10.97
C PRO A 94 -6.42 15.37 -10.88
N GLN A 95 -6.75 16.42 -10.13
CA GLN A 95 -5.84 17.53 -9.94
C GLN A 95 -4.58 17.01 -9.26
N PRO A 96 -3.38 17.43 -9.68
CA PRO A 96 -2.17 17.06 -8.97
C PRO A 96 -2.32 17.53 -7.53
N LYS A 97 -2.40 16.58 -6.58
CA LYS A 97 -2.46 16.89 -5.15
C LYS A 97 -1.27 17.80 -4.85
N LEU A 98 -1.54 19.07 -4.55
CA LEU A 98 -0.49 19.98 -4.08
C LEU A 98 0.21 19.29 -2.90
N PRO A 99 1.56 19.23 -2.88
CA PRO A 99 2.26 18.62 -1.78
C PRO A 99 1.81 19.31 -0.49
N SER A 100 1.46 18.52 0.53
CA SER A 100 1.01 19.04 1.82
C SER A 100 1.86 20.25 2.23
N PRO A 101 1.27 21.36 2.72
CA PRO A 101 2.03 22.55 3.12
C PRO A 101 3.19 22.22 4.09
N MET A 102 3.04 21.14 4.87
CA MET A 102 4.08 20.61 5.74
C MET A 102 5.33 20.12 5.00
N LEU A 103 5.18 19.58 3.79
CA LEU A 103 6.30 19.12 2.96
C LEU A 103 7.14 20.27 2.42
N ALA A 104 6.58 21.48 2.31
CA ALA A 104 7.33 22.66 1.87
C ALA A 104 8.30 23.19 2.94
N LEU A 105 8.11 22.82 4.21
CA LEU A 105 8.98 23.27 5.30
C LEU A 105 10.40 22.71 5.17
N SER A 106 11.39 23.56 5.42
CA SER A 106 12.78 23.14 5.66
C SER A 106 12.90 22.33 6.96
N VAL A 107 14.02 21.66 7.16
CA VAL A 107 14.29 20.92 8.42
C VAL A 107 14.28 21.87 9.61
N GLU A 108 14.87 23.07 9.47
CA GLU A 108 14.94 24.10 10.50
C GLU A 108 13.55 24.65 10.83
N GLN A 109 12.73 24.91 9.81
CA GLN A 109 11.36 25.37 9.99
C GLN A 109 10.50 24.30 10.67
N LEU A 110 10.66 23.03 10.28
CA LEU A 110 9.97 21.90 10.90
C LEU A 110 10.41 21.70 12.36
N GLU A 111 11.70 21.84 12.67
CA GLU A 111 12.24 21.77 14.03
C GLU A 111 11.76 22.94 14.89
N ALA A 112 11.75 24.16 14.35
CA ALA A 112 11.22 25.35 15.05
C ALA A 112 9.72 25.19 15.37
N ARG A 113 8.95 24.69 14.40
CA ARG A 113 7.53 24.36 14.57
C ARG A 113 7.33 23.30 15.65
N TYR A 114 8.10 22.22 15.61
CA TYR A 114 8.08 21.17 16.63
C TYR A 114 8.42 21.68 18.03
N ARG A 115 9.44 22.54 18.16
CA ARG A 115 9.82 23.15 19.45
C ARG A 115 8.71 24.02 20.03
N LYS A 116 7.99 24.75 19.18
CA LYS A 116 6.88 25.62 19.58
C LYS A 116 5.65 24.81 19.97
N ASP A 117 5.27 23.84 19.15
CA ASP A 117 4.16 22.94 19.39
C ASP A 117 4.46 21.56 18.77
N PRO A 118 4.80 20.55 19.60
CA PRO A 118 5.09 19.21 19.12
C PRO A 118 3.97 18.57 18.31
N ALA A 119 2.70 18.86 18.58
CA ALA A 119 1.57 18.27 17.85
C ALA A 119 1.41 18.88 16.45
N SER A 120 1.86 20.13 16.26
CA SER A 120 1.67 20.89 15.01
C SER A 120 2.39 20.34 13.78
N VAL A 121 3.32 19.40 13.94
CA VAL A 121 4.01 18.73 12.82
C VAL A 121 3.25 17.53 12.29
N GLY A 122 2.11 17.18 12.92
CA GLY A 122 1.27 16.06 12.52
C GLY A 122 1.93 14.69 12.73
N PRO A 123 1.30 13.62 12.25
CA PRO A 123 1.79 12.24 12.40
C PRO A 123 3.04 12.00 11.55
N LEU A 124 4.07 11.41 12.16
CA LEU A 124 5.35 11.13 11.52
C LEU A 124 5.64 9.63 11.57
N SER A 125 5.93 9.05 10.40
CA SER A 125 6.41 7.66 10.29
C SER A 125 7.95 7.67 10.27
N LEU A 126 8.56 7.22 11.35
CA LEU A 126 10.02 7.18 11.48
C LEU A 126 10.54 5.77 11.17
N GLY A 127 11.60 5.69 10.37
CA GLY A 127 12.27 4.42 10.06
C GLY A 127 11.45 3.50 9.17
N VAL A 128 11.78 2.21 9.21
CA VAL A 128 11.12 1.17 8.41
C VAL A 128 10.03 0.46 9.22
N PRO A 129 9.05 -0.20 8.57
CA PRO A 129 7.90 -0.81 9.25
C PRO A 129 8.23 -1.82 10.36
N ASN A 130 9.38 -2.46 10.30
CA ASN A 130 9.88 -3.46 11.27
C ASN A 130 11.01 -2.94 12.17
N ALA A 131 11.30 -1.65 12.11
CA ALA A 131 12.31 -0.97 12.94
C ALA A 131 12.01 0.53 12.97
N GLY A 132 10.80 0.85 13.41
CA GLY A 132 10.21 2.17 13.23
C GLY A 132 9.62 2.73 14.50
N ALA A 133 9.14 3.97 14.39
CA ALA A 133 8.36 4.61 15.42
C ALA A 133 7.28 5.48 14.79
N LEU A 134 6.27 5.79 15.59
CA LEU A 134 5.20 6.71 15.25
C LEU A 134 5.25 7.89 16.22
N VAL A 135 5.31 9.10 15.68
CA VAL A 135 5.18 10.33 16.48
C VAL A 135 3.89 11.01 16.09
N ASN A 136 3.15 11.51 17.08
CA ASN A 136 1.84 12.14 16.90
C ASN A 136 0.86 11.29 16.07
N GLY A 137 0.84 9.98 16.30
CA GLY A 137 -0.08 9.07 15.63
C GLY A 137 -1.54 9.46 15.83
N VAL A 138 -2.37 9.12 14.85
CA VAL A 138 -3.83 9.29 14.89
C VAL A 138 -4.43 7.94 15.25
N GLN A 139 -5.32 7.94 16.24
CA GLN A 139 -6.06 6.72 16.59
C GLN A 139 -7.18 6.50 15.57
N MET A 140 -7.38 5.25 15.14
CA MET A 140 -8.51 4.87 14.30
C MET A 140 -9.82 5.31 14.98
N PRO A 141 -10.68 6.10 14.31
CA PRO A 141 -11.92 6.57 14.90
C PRO A 141 -12.93 5.44 15.10
N LYS A 142 -13.95 5.70 15.92
CA LYS A 142 -15.12 4.81 16.03
C LYS A 142 -16.04 5.03 14.83
N SER A 143 -16.67 3.95 14.38
CA SER A 143 -17.69 3.97 13.33
C SER A 143 -18.59 2.74 13.50
N ASP A 144 -19.78 2.81 12.91
CA ASP A 144 -20.67 1.66 12.75
C ASP A 144 -20.19 0.71 11.63
N LYS A 145 -19.31 1.17 10.72
CA LYS A 145 -18.80 0.38 9.59
C LYS A 145 -17.62 -0.54 9.92
N TRP A 146 -17.03 -0.42 11.10
CA TRP A 146 -15.92 -1.28 11.51
C TRP A 146 -15.86 -1.50 13.02
N ILE A 147 -15.15 -2.57 13.41
CA ILE A 147 -14.92 -2.95 14.80
C ILE A 147 -13.42 -2.94 15.04
N VAL A 148 -12.93 -1.96 15.81
CA VAL A 148 -11.52 -1.92 16.25
C VAL A 148 -11.35 -2.92 17.40
N GLN A 149 -10.56 -3.98 17.18
CA GLN A 149 -10.40 -5.07 18.14
C GLN A 149 -9.55 -4.67 19.36
N ASP A 150 -8.48 -3.91 19.12
CA ASP A 150 -7.62 -3.37 20.17
C ASP A 150 -7.34 -1.88 19.93
N PRO A 151 -8.11 -0.98 20.56
CA PRO A 151 -7.90 0.46 20.44
C PRO A 151 -6.51 0.92 20.88
N SER A 152 -5.83 0.20 21.78
CA SER A 152 -4.49 0.58 22.25
C SER A 152 -3.41 0.41 21.18
N CYS A 153 -3.67 -0.45 20.18
CA CYS A 153 -2.80 -0.74 19.05
C CYS A 153 -3.38 -0.26 17.70
N ALA A 154 -4.39 0.61 17.72
CA ALA A 154 -5.03 1.15 16.52
C ALA A 154 -4.56 2.57 16.20
N TRP A 155 -3.25 2.82 16.27
CA TRP A 155 -2.65 4.12 15.96
C TRP A 155 -1.89 4.06 14.63
N GLY A 156 -2.09 5.05 13.77
CA GLY A 156 -1.46 5.13 12.46
C GLY A 156 -1.04 6.54 12.07
N THR A 157 -0.47 6.69 10.88
CA THR A 157 -0.38 7.98 10.20
C THR A 157 -1.78 8.44 9.80
N GLN A 158 -1.98 9.75 9.57
CA GLN A 158 -3.26 10.25 9.05
C GLN A 158 -3.60 9.56 7.72
N GLU A 159 -2.62 9.45 6.82
CA GLU A 159 -2.78 8.79 5.52
C GLU A 159 -3.26 7.34 5.65
N THR A 160 -2.73 6.58 6.63
CA THR A 160 -3.14 5.20 6.91
C THR A 160 -4.56 5.13 7.46
N VAL A 161 -4.88 5.94 8.47
CA VAL A 161 -6.22 5.97 9.08
C VAL A 161 -7.28 6.34 8.04
N ASP A 162 -7.03 7.37 7.24
CA ASP A 162 -7.97 7.80 6.21
C ASP A 162 -8.11 6.77 5.09
N ALA A 163 -7.01 6.10 4.69
CA ALA A 163 -7.07 5.06 3.67
C ALA A 163 -7.90 3.86 4.14
N ILE A 164 -7.77 3.46 5.41
CA ILE A 164 -8.61 2.39 5.99
C ILE A 164 -10.08 2.82 5.99
N ALA A 165 -10.39 3.99 6.55
CA ALA A 165 -11.76 4.49 6.65
C ALA A 165 -12.44 4.59 5.28
N ARG A 166 -11.82 5.27 4.32
CA ARG A 166 -12.34 5.41 2.96
C ARG A 166 -12.55 4.05 2.28
N SER A 167 -11.63 3.09 2.47
CA SER A 167 -11.77 1.77 1.83
C SER A 167 -12.97 1.01 2.36
N ILE A 168 -13.21 1.05 3.68
CA ILE A 168 -14.34 0.34 4.30
C ILE A 168 -15.66 1.07 4.01
N GLU A 169 -15.67 2.40 4.09
CA GLU A 169 -16.85 3.21 3.78
C GLU A 169 -17.30 3.03 2.35
N LYS A 170 -16.36 2.95 1.39
CA LYS A 170 -16.68 2.70 -0.01
C LYS A 170 -17.34 1.34 -0.20
N VAL A 171 -16.80 0.28 0.40
CA VAL A 171 -17.45 -1.05 0.36
C VAL A 171 -18.85 -1.00 0.96
N ALA A 172 -19.03 -0.29 2.08
CA ALA A 172 -20.35 -0.15 2.70
C ALA A 172 -21.34 0.67 1.84
N ALA A 173 -20.86 1.63 1.05
CA ALA A 173 -21.68 2.40 0.13
C ALA A 173 -22.07 1.60 -1.12
N GLU A 174 -21.14 0.82 -1.67
CA GLU A 174 -21.35 0.00 -2.88
C GLU A 174 -22.13 -1.29 -2.59
N HIS A 175 -22.09 -1.79 -1.35
CA HIS A 175 -22.78 -3.00 -0.94
C HIS A 175 -23.67 -2.73 0.29
N PRO A 176 -24.90 -2.22 0.11
CA PRO A 176 -25.85 -2.02 1.19
C PRO A 176 -26.01 -3.27 2.08
N GLY A 177 -26.03 -3.07 3.40
CA GLY A 177 -26.05 -4.16 4.36
C GLY A 177 -24.72 -4.87 4.60
N ALA A 178 -23.59 -4.34 4.08
CA ALA A 178 -22.27 -4.82 4.46
C ALA A 178 -22.10 -4.77 6.00
N PRO A 179 -21.70 -5.89 6.64
CA PRO A 179 -21.50 -5.89 8.08
C PRO A 179 -20.24 -5.08 8.46
N PRO A 180 -20.08 -4.68 9.73
CA PRO A 180 -18.88 -3.98 10.16
C PRO A 180 -17.62 -4.84 9.96
N LEU A 181 -16.56 -4.27 9.39
CA LEU A 181 -15.29 -4.98 9.18
C LEU A 181 -14.42 -4.97 10.45
N ALA A 182 -13.85 -6.12 10.83
CA ALA A 182 -12.90 -6.18 11.93
C ALA A 182 -11.56 -5.51 11.54
N ILE A 183 -11.08 -4.59 12.38
CA ILE A 183 -9.76 -3.95 12.27
C ILE A 183 -8.90 -4.43 13.45
N GLY A 184 -7.77 -5.06 13.13
CA GLY A 184 -6.78 -5.53 14.09
C GLY A 184 -5.78 -4.44 14.46
N HIS A 185 -4.52 -4.84 14.67
CA HIS A 185 -3.46 -3.90 15.01
C HIS A 185 -3.08 -3.03 13.80
N ILE A 186 -2.72 -1.77 14.08
CA ILE A 186 -2.10 -0.81 13.15
C ILE A 186 -0.67 -0.50 13.63
N SER A 187 -0.58 0.06 14.84
CA SER A 187 0.64 0.20 15.63
C SER A 187 0.30 0.64 17.04
N ALA A 188 1.24 0.46 17.98
CA ALA A 188 1.13 1.10 19.29
C ALA A 188 1.13 2.63 19.15
N ARG A 189 0.64 3.37 20.16
CA ARG A 189 0.56 4.85 20.13
C ARG A 189 1.85 5.57 19.74
N LYS A 190 3.02 5.00 20.07
CA LYS A 190 4.34 5.53 19.73
C LYS A 190 5.07 4.69 18.66
N GLY A 191 4.37 3.76 18.03
CA GLY A 191 4.96 2.74 17.18
C GLY A 191 5.91 1.83 17.96
N GLY A 192 7.01 1.42 17.32
CA GLY A 192 7.98 0.50 17.90
C GLY A 192 7.52 -0.95 17.88
N HIS A 193 8.37 -1.84 18.39
CA HIS A 193 8.12 -3.28 18.38
C HIS A 193 6.78 -3.63 19.05
N LEU A 194 5.93 -4.35 18.31
CA LEU A 194 4.61 -4.77 18.75
C LEU A 194 4.52 -6.29 18.63
N SER A 195 4.61 -7.01 19.74
CA SER A 195 4.47 -8.49 19.74
C SER A 195 3.02 -8.89 19.41
N PRO A 196 2.78 -9.95 18.62
CA PRO A 196 3.73 -10.87 17.99
C PRO A 196 4.26 -10.42 16.62
N HIS A 197 3.93 -9.19 16.20
CA HIS A 197 4.19 -8.66 14.88
C HIS A 197 5.66 -8.35 14.64
N LYS A 198 6.12 -8.62 13.41
CA LYS A 198 7.46 -8.22 12.96
C LYS A 198 7.46 -6.76 12.48
N SER A 199 6.39 -6.32 11.83
CA SER A 199 6.14 -4.94 11.39
C SER A 199 5.20 -4.21 12.37
N HIS A 200 4.35 -3.30 11.90
CA HIS A 200 3.43 -2.48 12.72
C HIS A 200 4.14 -1.46 13.62
N GLN A 201 5.37 -1.07 13.28
CA GLN A 201 6.17 -0.20 14.15
C GLN A 201 6.13 1.27 13.76
N SER A 202 5.70 1.61 12.54
CA SER A 202 5.75 2.98 12.01
C SER A 202 4.38 3.58 11.68
N GLY A 203 3.28 2.94 12.13
CA GLY A 203 1.91 3.41 11.89
C GLY A 203 1.45 3.32 10.44
N ARG A 204 2.05 2.42 9.64
CA ARG A 204 1.77 2.24 8.21
C ARG A 204 1.21 0.86 7.84
N ASP A 205 1.25 -0.07 8.78
CA ASP A 205 0.71 -1.42 8.58
C ASP A 205 -0.68 -1.51 9.23
N VAL A 206 -1.53 -2.39 8.75
CA VAL A 206 -2.78 -2.76 9.42
C VAL A 206 -3.13 -4.22 9.11
N ASP A 207 -3.70 -4.92 10.08
CA ASP A 207 -4.36 -6.20 9.85
C ASP A 207 -5.87 -5.96 9.73
N LEU A 208 -6.48 -6.31 8.60
CA LEU A 208 -7.92 -6.21 8.38
C LEU A 208 -8.53 -7.60 8.25
N GLY A 209 -9.71 -7.79 8.81
CA GLY A 209 -10.49 -9.01 8.62
C GLY A 209 -10.92 -9.17 7.16
N TYR A 210 -11.39 -10.36 6.82
CA TYR A 210 -12.15 -10.56 5.58
C TYR A 210 -13.64 -10.37 5.86
N TYR A 211 -14.43 -10.03 4.85
CA TYR A 211 -15.89 -10.14 4.97
C TYR A 211 -16.29 -11.61 4.95
N HIS A 212 -17.25 -11.99 5.77
CA HIS A 212 -17.69 -13.38 5.92
C HIS A 212 -19.22 -13.47 5.83
N ASN A 213 -19.69 -14.63 5.36
CA ASN A 213 -21.09 -15.02 5.43
C ASN A 213 -21.20 -16.34 6.23
N PRO A 214 -21.83 -16.36 7.41
CA PRO A 214 -22.39 -15.21 8.13
C PRO A 214 -21.31 -14.24 8.65
N PRO A 215 -21.65 -12.97 8.94
CA PRO A 215 -20.72 -11.96 9.42
C PRO A 215 -19.95 -12.36 10.68
N LYS A 216 -18.71 -11.88 10.81
CA LYS A 216 -17.85 -12.11 11.98
C LYS A 216 -17.26 -10.80 12.49
N SER A 217 -17.21 -10.66 13.81
CA SER A 217 -16.62 -9.51 14.51
C SER A 217 -15.11 -9.67 14.80
N HIS A 218 -14.52 -10.79 14.42
CA HIS A 218 -13.12 -11.11 14.67
C HIS A 218 -12.51 -11.95 13.55
N PHE A 219 -11.18 -12.05 13.54
CA PHE A 219 -10.43 -12.78 12.52
C PHE A 219 -10.72 -14.28 12.58
N ILE A 220 -11.31 -14.80 11.51
CA ILE A 220 -11.53 -16.23 11.29
C ILE A 220 -10.87 -16.61 9.97
N ARG A 221 -10.36 -17.84 9.90
CA ARG A 221 -9.79 -18.37 8.66
C ARG A 221 -10.83 -18.31 7.53
N ALA A 222 -10.47 -17.62 6.46
CA ALA A 222 -11.25 -17.59 5.23
C ALA A 222 -11.14 -18.93 4.50
N THR A 223 -12.29 -19.42 4.06
CA THR A 223 -12.49 -20.66 3.31
C THR A 223 -13.54 -20.41 2.24
N GLU A 224 -13.67 -21.32 1.27
CA GLU A 224 -14.71 -21.20 0.24
C GLU A 224 -16.13 -21.15 0.84
N ALA A 225 -16.36 -21.80 1.98
CA ALA A 225 -17.68 -21.90 2.61
C ALA A 225 -18.10 -20.66 3.41
N ASN A 226 -17.16 -19.82 3.87
CA ASN A 226 -17.46 -18.70 4.77
C ASN A 226 -17.03 -17.33 4.25
N LEU A 227 -16.23 -17.27 3.17
CA LEU A 227 -15.71 -16.02 2.64
C LEU A 227 -16.80 -15.30 1.81
N ASP A 228 -17.10 -14.06 2.18
CA ASP A 228 -17.88 -13.18 1.31
C ASP A 228 -16.95 -12.65 0.21
N LEU A 229 -16.97 -13.33 -0.93
CA LEU A 229 -16.09 -13.05 -2.06
C LEU A 229 -16.36 -11.68 -2.68
N GLU A 230 -17.62 -11.24 -2.70
CA GLU A 230 -18.01 -9.99 -3.33
C GLU A 230 -17.45 -8.79 -2.56
N ARG A 231 -17.81 -8.68 -1.28
CA ARG A 231 -17.37 -7.57 -0.43
C ARG A 231 -15.87 -7.62 -0.15
N THR A 232 -15.29 -8.82 -0.02
CA THR A 232 -13.84 -8.97 0.15
C THR A 232 -13.08 -8.56 -1.12
N LEU A 233 -13.54 -8.94 -2.31
CA LEU A 233 -12.92 -8.48 -3.56
C LEU A 233 -13.05 -6.96 -3.71
N ALA A 234 -14.23 -6.40 -3.41
CA ALA A 234 -14.44 -4.95 -3.41
C ALA A 234 -13.42 -4.23 -2.51
N LEU A 235 -13.24 -4.70 -1.27
CA LEU A 235 -12.24 -4.14 -0.35
C LEU A 235 -10.82 -4.19 -0.93
N VAL A 236 -10.41 -5.34 -1.47
CA VAL A 236 -9.07 -5.49 -2.07
C VAL A 236 -8.90 -4.56 -3.28
N LYS A 237 -9.92 -4.42 -4.13
CA LYS A 237 -9.90 -3.51 -5.28
C LYS A 237 -9.76 -2.06 -4.82
N THR A 238 -10.56 -1.62 -3.85
CA THR A 238 -10.47 -0.25 -3.33
C THR A 238 -9.09 0.04 -2.74
N ILE A 239 -8.55 -0.88 -1.93
CA ILE A 239 -7.21 -0.71 -1.34
C ILE A 239 -6.13 -0.63 -2.44
N VAL A 240 -6.17 -1.50 -3.44
CA VAL A 240 -5.13 -1.55 -4.48
C VAL A 240 -5.21 -0.38 -5.46
N ASN A 241 -6.41 0.07 -5.81
CA ASN A 241 -6.61 1.07 -6.86
C ASN A 241 -6.65 2.50 -6.32
N GLU A 242 -7.08 2.70 -5.07
CA GLU A 242 -7.37 4.04 -4.53
C GLU A 242 -6.51 4.41 -3.32
N ALA A 243 -5.88 3.42 -2.66
CA ALA A 243 -4.91 3.68 -1.60
C ALA A 243 -3.48 3.49 -2.10
N ASP A 244 -2.59 4.42 -1.69
CA ASP A 244 -1.16 4.26 -1.92
C ASP A 244 -0.63 3.15 -0.99
N VAL A 245 -0.44 1.95 -1.55
CA VAL A 245 0.03 0.75 -0.83
C VAL A 245 1.36 0.22 -1.35
N ASP A 246 2.23 -0.20 -0.44
CA ASP A 246 3.49 -0.87 -0.77
C ASP A 246 3.28 -2.39 -0.98
N LEU A 247 2.33 -2.98 -0.25
CA LEU A 247 2.10 -4.43 -0.18
C LEU A 247 0.75 -4.77 0.46
N VAL A 248 0.11 -5.82 -0.03
CA VAL A 248 -0.99 -6.51 0.64
C VAL A 248 -0.62 -7.99 0.80
N LEU A 249 -0.77 -8.56 2.00
CA LEU A 249 -0.49 -9.97 2.27
C LEU A 249 -1.79 -10.74 2.48
N ILE A 250 -2.00 -11.75 1.64
CA ILE A 250 -3.19 -12.61 1.63
C ILE A 250 -2.71 -14.05 1.41
N ASP A 251 -3.26 -15.02 2.14
CA ASP A 251 -2.92 -16.43 1.94
C ASP A 251 -3.24 -16.90 0.50
N THR A 252 -2.41 -17.78 -0.09
CA THR A 252 -2.62 -18.21 -1.48
C THR A 252 -3.97 -18.89 -1.70
N ALA A 253 -4.52 -19.58 -0.70
CA ALA A 253 -5.84 -20.19 -0.80
C ALA A 253 -6.93 -19.14 -1.00
N VAL A 254 -6.86 -18.03 -0.25
CA VAL A 254 -7.78 -16.91 -0.36
C VAL A 254 -7.58 -16.16 -1.68
N GLN A 255 -6.33 -15.92 -2.09
CA GLN A 255 -6.04 -15.31 -3.39
C GLN A 255 -6.67 -16.09 -4.55
N ARG A 256 -6.56 -17.43 -4.54
CA ARG A 256 -7.18 -18.29 -5.57
C ARG A 256 -8.70 -18.15 -5.62
N LEU A 257 -9.36 -18.07 -4.46
CA LEU A 257 -10.81 -17.87 -4.39
C LEU A 257 -11.22 -16.51 -4.96
N LEU A 258 -10.51 -15.44 -4.59
CA LEU A 258 -10.76 -14.08 -5.08
C LEU A 258 -10.53 -13.96 -6.59
N VAL A 259 -9.42 -14.50 -7.11
CA VAL A 259 -9.15 -14.51 -8.56
C VAL A 259 -10.23 -15.27 -9.30
N LYS A 260 -10.58 -16.49 -8.86
CA LYS A 260 -11.62 -17.30 -9.49
C LYS A 260 -12.97 -16.57 -9.51
N TYR A 261 -13.29 -15.81 -8.45
CA TYR A 261 -14.51 -15.00 -8.39
C TYR A 261 -14.44 -13.79 -9.33
N ALA A 262 -13.34 -13.04 -9.31
CA ALA A 262 -13.11 -11.88 -10.17
C ALA A 262 -13.24 -12.25 -11.65
N GLN A 263 -12.65 -13.38 -12.07
CA GLN A 263 -12.77 -13.88 -13.45
C GLN A 263 -14.23 -14.18 -13.82
N ARG A 264 -15.02 -14.80 -12.94
CA ARG A 264 -16.46 -15.04 -13.17
C ARG A 264 -17.26 -13.75 -13.30
N LYS A 265 -16.79 -12.66 -12.70
CA LYS A 265 -17.38 -11.32 -12.79
C LYS A 265 -16.85 -10.51 -13.99
N GLY A 266 -15.96 -11.08 -14.80
CA GLY A 266 -15.40 -10.42 -15.98
C GLY A 266 -14.34 -9.37 -15.66
N GLU A 267 -13.62 -9.51 -14.55
CA GLU A 267 -12.49 -8.62 -14.22
C GLU A 267 -11.37 -8.75 -15.27
N ASP A 268 -10.68 -7.64 -15.54
CA ASP A 268 -9.57 -7.60 -16.48
C ASP A 268 -8.42 -8.54 -16.07
N GLU A 269 -8.07 -9.46 -16.97
CA GLU A 269 -7.01 -10.46 -16.76
C GLU A 269 -5.64 -9.79 -16.59
N ALA A 270 -5.38 -8.68 -17.27
CA ALA A 270 -4.10 -7.97 -17.14
C ALA A 270 -3.96 -7.34 -15.75
N TRP A 271 -5.04 -6.75 -15.21
CA TRP A 271 -5.09 -6.28 -13.84
C TRP A 271 -4.89 -7.42 -12.84
N LEU A 272 -5.57 -8.56 -13.01
CA LEU A 272 -5.41 -9.73 -12.13
C LEU A 272 -3.96 -10.23 -12.11
N ASP A 273 -3.34 -10.33 -13.28
CA ASP A 273 -1.94 -10.74 -13.47
C ASP A 273 -0.94 -9.78 -12.81
N GLN A 274 -1.25 -8.48 -12.80
CA GLN A 274 -0.45 -7.46 -12.13
C GLN A 274 -0.62 -7.48 -10.61
N VAL A 275 -1.85 -7.74 -10.11
CA VAL A 275 -2.19 -7.55 -8.70
C VAL A 275 -1.94 -8.80 -7.86
N PHE A 276 -2.31 -9.99 -8.33
CA PHE A 276 -2.28 -11.22 -7.54
C PHE A 276 -1.06 -12.10 -7.83
N GLN A 277 -0.24 -12.37 -6.81
CA GLN A 277 0.95 -13.22 -6.94
C GLN A 277 0.63 -14.63 -7.47
N VAL A 278 -0.53 -15.21 -7.11
CA VAL A 278 -0.92 -16.56 -7.55
C VAL A 278 -1.06 -16.69 -9.07
N ARG A 279 -1.16 -15.58 -9.80
CA ARG A 279 -1.15 -15.57 -11.27
C ARG A 279 0.22 -15.89 -11.85
N GLY A 280 1.29 -15.62 -11.11
CA GLY A 280 2.66 -15.91 -11.53
C GLY A 280 3.18 -15.06 -12.69
N LYS A 281 2.48 -13.98 -13.06
CA LYS A 281 2.81 -13.13 -14.23
C LYS A 281 3.56 -11.86 -13.85
N SER A 282 3.37 -11.35 -12.64
CA SER A 282 4.07 -10.15 -12.16
C SER A 282 5.10 -10.50 -11.08
N PRO A 283 6.40 -10.17 -11.27
CA PRO A 283 7.42 -10.33 -10.23
C PRO A 283 7.23 -9.33 -9.07
N ARG A 284 6.34 -8.34 -9.22
CA ARG A 284 6.09 -7.27 -8.25
C ARG A 284 4.62 -7.17 -7.84
N ALA A 285 3.85 -8.25 -7.95
CA ALA A 285 2.44 -8.27 -7.57
C ALA A 285 2.18 -7.59 -6.22
N VAL A 286 1.15 -6.75 -6.13
CA VAL A 286 0.84 -5.99 -4.91
C VAL A 286 0.31 -6.93 -3.82
N VAL A 287 -0.55 -7.87 -4.19
CA VAL A 287 -1.05 -8.93 -3.31
C VAL A 287 -0.08 -10.11 -3.35
N ARG A 288 0.52 -10.42 -2.20
CA ARG A 288 1.52 -11.49 -2.05
C ARG A 288 1.15 -12.46 -0.94
N HIS A 289 1.68 -13.66 -1.03
CA HIS A 289 1.53 -14.66 0.00
C HIS A 289 2.47 -14.38 1.18
N ALA A 290 1.93 -14.52 2.38
CA ALA A 290 2.71 -14.77 3.58
C ALA A 290 1.97 -15.76 4.49
N ARG A 291 2.70 -16.72 5.06
CA ARG A 291 2.14 -17.69 6.01
C ARG A 291 1.51 -16.95 7.20
N GLY A 292 0.32 -17.40 7.62
CA GLY A 292 -0.43 -16.80 8.75
C GLY A 292 -1.52 -15.80 8.35
N HIS A 293 -1.58 -15.38 7.09
CA HIS A 293 -2.55 -14.39 6.59
C HIS A 293 -3.81 -15.06 5.99
N GLY A 294 -4.21 -16.18 6.57
CA GLY A 294 -5.40 -16.93 6.15
C GLY A 294 -6.68 -16.46 6.83
N ASN A 295 -6.57 -15.69 7.92
CA ASN A 295 -7.71 -15.18 8.70
C ASN A 295 -7.83 -13.64 8.70
N HIS A 296 -6.87 -12.95 8.09
CA HIS A 296 -6.85 -11.51 7.88
C HIS A 296 -6.01 -11.21 6.62
N LEU A 297 -6.20 -10.03 6.05
CA LEU A 297 -5.26 -9.43 5.11
C LEU A 297 -4.38 -8.41 5.85
N HIS A 298 -3.08 -8.43 5.60
CA HIS A 298 -2.17 -7.40 6.14
C HIS A 298 -1.85 -6.38 5.04
N VAL A 299 -2.08 -5.11 5.31
CA VAL A 299 -1.87 -4.02 4.35
C VAL A 299 -0.76 -3.12 4.86
N ARG A 300 0.18 -2.78 3.97
CA ARG A 300 1.17 -1.73 4.22
C ARG A 300 0.90 -0.55 3.31
N PHE A 301 0.52 0.58 3.89
CA PHE A 301 0.36 1.85 3.20
C PHE A 301 1.71 2.54 3.00
N SER A 302 1.84 3.25 1.89
CA SER A 302 3.04 4.05 1.61
C SER A 302 3.14 5.23 2.58
N SER A 303 2.06 5.98 2.84
CA SER A 303 2.10 7.19 3.70
C SER A 303 3.26 8.15 3.34
N PRO A 304 3.37 8.60 2.08
CA PRO A 304 4.52 9.38 1.61
C PRO A 304 4.74 10.67 2.41
N ILE A 305 3.68 11.36 2.83
CA ILE A 305 3.80 12.62 3.58
C ILE A 305 4.40 12.32 4.96
N ALA A 306 3.82 11.37 5.71
CA ALA A 306 4.30 11.04 7.04
C ALA A 306 5.72 10.46 7.04
N GLN A 307 6.09 9.70 6.01
CA GLN A 307 7.46 9.21 5.84
C GLN A 307 8.45 10.34 5.55
N GLU A 308 8.10 11.28 4.65
CA GLU A 308 8.99 12.39 4.31
C GLU A 308 9.14 13.37 5.48
N LEU A 309 8.08 13.65 6.23
CA LEU A 309 8.17 14.44 7.45
C LEU A 309 8.96 13.71 8.54
N GLY A 310 8.76 12.40 8.71
CA GLY A 310 9.57 11.57 9.61
C GLY A 310 11.05 11.58 9.23
N ARG A 311 11.37 11.52 7.93
CA ARG A 311 12.72 11.63 7.40
C ARG A 311 13.37 12.96 7.75
N LYS A 312 12.68 14.08 7.50
CA LYS A 312 13.15 15.44 7.85
C LYS A 312 13.32 15.60 9.36
N ALA A 313 12.38 15.08 10.15
CA ALA A 313 12.34 15.25 11.59
C ALA A 313 13.29 14.34 12.39
N GLY A 314 13.72 13.22 11.79
CA GLY A 314 14.44 12.16 12.51
C GLY A 314 15.68 12.64 13.26
N SER A 315 16.45 13.60 12.70
CA SER A 315 17.68 14.08 13.34
C SER A 315 17.39 14.83 14.66
N PHE A 316 16.41 15.75 14.66
CA PHE A 316 16.09 16.54 15.84
C PHE A 316 15.23 15.78 16.85
N LEU A 317 14.36 14.88 16.40
CA LEU A 317 13.57 14.04 17.29
C LEU A 317 14.44 13.06 18.09
N ARG A 318 15.57 12.62 17.54
CA ARG A 318 16.57 11.84 18.28
C ARG A 318 17.31 12.68 19.31
N ARG A 319 17.72 13.91 18.97
CA ARG A 319 18.32 14.85 19.93
C ARG A 319 17.35 15.14 21.09
N ALA A 320 16.07 15.27 20.78
CA ALA A 320 14.99 15.47 21.74
C ALA A 320 14.56 14.18 22.49
N LYS A 321 15.18 13.02 22.21
CA LYS A 321 14.88 11.71 22.82
C LYS A 321 13.42 11.26 22.67
N VAL A 322 12.74 11.71 21.62
CA VAL A 322 11.35 11.34 21.29
C VAL A 322 11.29 10.15 20.34
N ALA A 323 12.22 10.08 19.38
CA ALA A 323 12.40 8.90 18.54
C ALA A 323 13.26 7.86 19.28
N PRO A 324 12.95 6.55 19.21
CA PRO A 324 13.73 5.53 19.89
C PRO A 324 15.17 5.47 19.38
N ALA A 325 16.14 5.29 20.28
CA ALA A 325 17.56 5.13 19.93
C ALA A 325 17.81 3.91 19.01
N HIS A 326 16.88 2.93 18.99
CA HIS A 326 16.94 1.72 18.16
C HIS A 326 16.39 1.90 16.74
N VAL A 327 15.86 3.08 16.38
CA VAL A 327 15.90 3.56 14.98
C VAL A 327 17.35 3.99 14.69
N ALA A 328 18.27 3.07 14.97
CA ALA A 328 19.69 3.29 14.88
C ALA A 328 20.03 3.28 13.40
N GLU A 329 20.53 4.41 12.92
CA GLU A 329 21.24 4.46 11.65
C GLU A 329 22.45 3.54 11.79
N SER A 330 22.41 2.35 11.18
CA SER A 330 23.67 1.64 10.95
C SER A 330 24.36 2.29 9.77
N VAL A 331 25.65 2.54 9.91
CA VAL A 331 26.42 3.13 8.82
C VAL A 331 26.88 2.01 7.90
N VAL A 332 26.33 1.97 6.68
CA VAL A 332 26.84 1.11 5.60
C VAL A 332 27.96 1.87 4.88
N MET A 333 29.13 1.27 4.78
CA MET A 333 30.23 1.83 4.00
C MET A 333 30.05 1.49 2.51
N HIS A 334 29.57 2.44 1.72
CA HIS A 334 29.39 2.29 0.28
C HIS A 334 30.60 2.82 -0.50
N LYS A 335 31.20 2.01 -1.38
CA LYS A 335 32.25 2.46 -2.32
C LYS A 335 31.56 3.00 -3.58
N ALA A 336 31.66 4.30 -3.81
CA ALA A 336 31.02 4.98 -4.93
C ALA A 336 31.52 4.43 -6.28
N ARG A 337 30.60 4.15 -7.20
CA ARG A 337 30.84 3.65 -8.55
C ARG A 337 30.49 4.75 -9.58
N SER A 338 30.90 4.53 -10.82
CA SER A 338 30.49 5.42 -11.93
C SER A 338 28.96 5.46 -12.01
N GLY A 339 28.40 6.67 -12.07
CA GLY A 339 26.95 6.91 -12.09
C GLY A 339 26.26 6.93 -10.73
N ASP A 340 26.95 6.69 -9.62
CA ASP A 340 26.37 6.96 -8.30
C ASP A 340 26.31 8.48 -8.07
N THR A 341 25.17 8.95 -7.55
CA THR A 341 24.98 10.30 -7.00
C THR A 341 24.43 10.18 -5.58
N LEU A 342 24.57 11.22 -4.75
CA LEU A 342 23.98 11.17 -3.40
C LEU A 342 22.47 10.89 -3.42
N GLN A 343 21.77 11.38 -4.44
CA GLN A 343 20.34 11.17 -4.61
C GLN A 343 20.01 9.69 -4.94
N ILE A 344 20.81 9.06 -5.81
CA ILE A 344 20.69 7.63 -6.12
C ILE A 344 21.04 6.79 -4.89
N LEU A 345 22.08 7.15 -4.14
CA LEU A 345 22.49 6.44 -2.93
C LEU A 345 21.43 6.58 -1.82
N ALA A 346 20.91 7.77 -1.59
CA ALA A 346 19.82 8.04 -0.65
C ALA A 346 18.61 7.14 -0.94
N ARG A 347 18.16 7.13 -2.21
CA ARG A 347 17.06 6.27 -2.65
C ARG A 347 17.38 4.78 -2.51
N ARG A 348 18.59 4.35 -2.92
CA ARG A 348 19.03 2.94 -2.87
C ARG A 348 19.07 2.40 -1.45
N TYR A 349 19.49 3.22 -0.49
CA TYR A 349 19.74 2.83 0.88
C TYR A 349 18.64 3.24 1.87
N GLY A 350 17.56 3.87 1.39
CA GLY A 350 16.46 4.32 2.25
C GLY A 350 16.89 5.39 3.25
N THR A 351 17.71 6.33 2.80
CA THR A 351 18.25 7.46 3.58
C THR A 351 18.14 8.77 2.80
N THR A 352 18.84 9.83 3.20
CA THR A 352 18.73 11.17 2.61
C THR A 352 20.06 11.72 2.14
N VAL A 353 20.02 12.63 1.17
CA VAL A 353 21.22 13.33 0.68
C VAL A 353 21.89 14.07 1.83
N GLU A 354 21.10 14.79 2.64
CA GLU A 354 21.59 15.55 3.80
C GLU A 354 22.18 14.63 4.87
N ALA A 355 21.56 13.48 5.14
CA ALA A 355 22.07 12.50 6.08
C ALA A 355 23.39 11.90 5.61
N ILE A 356 23.53 11.61 4.31
CA ILE A 356 24.80 11.17 3.73
C ILE A 356 25.84 12.31 3.76
N GLN A 357 25.46 13.55 3.45
CA GLN A 357 26.36 14.71 3.51
C GLN A 357 26.88 14.95 4.93
N GLY A 358 25.97 15.01 5.91
CA GLY A 358 26.30 15.17 7.32
C GLY A 358 27.17 14.04 7.85
N ALA A 359 26.86 12.80 7.49
CA ALA A 359 27.68 11.64 7.89
C ALA A 359 29.08 11.64 7.26
N ASN A 360 29.32 12.39 6.19
CA ASN A 360 30.60 12.44 5.48
C ASN A 360 31.28 13.81 5.48
N GLY A 361 30.71 14.82 6.16
CA GLY A 361 31.20 16.20 6.18
C GLY A 361 31.21 16.86 4.80
N LEU A 362 30.29 16.49 3.91
CA LEU A 362 30.20 17.06 2.56
C LEU A 362 29.39 18.36 2.59
N LYS A 363 29.89 19.39 1.90
CA LYS A 363 29.17 20.66 1.70
C LYS A 363 28.42 20.73 0.37
N THR A 364 28.79 19.88 -0.58
CA THR A 364 28.14 19.76 -1.91
C THR A 364 27.60 18.35 -2.13
N ILE A 365 26.86 18.15 -3.22
CA ILE A 365 26.29 16.85 -3.58
C ILE A 365 27.26 15.96 -4.37
N ASP A 366 28.47 16.44 -4.62
CA ASP A 366 29.45 15.77 -5.46
C ASP A 366 30.10 14.59 -4.72
N ILE A 367 30.12 13.44 -5.39
CA ILE A 367 30.83 12.26 -4.89
C ILE A 367 31.91 11.79 -5.86
N LYS A 368 33.06 11.42 -5.29
CA LYS A 368 34.22 10.95 -6.04
C LYS A 368 34.12 9.44 -6.22
N MET A 369 34.19 8.99 -7.46
CA MET A 369 34.28 7.57 -7.79
C MET A 369 35.43 6.90 -7.02
N GLY A 370 35.20 5.68 -6.54
CA GLY A 370 36.18 4.90 -5.79
C GLY A 370 36.31 5.26 -4.30
N ARG A 371 35.80 6.43 -3.88
CA ARG A 371 35.78 6.82 -2.46
C ARG A 371 34.69 6.06 -1.70
N ARG A 372 34.96 5.73 -0.43
CA ARG A 372 33.98 5.13 0.48
C ARG A 372 33.22 6.22 1.23
N TYR A 373 31.89 6.12 1.22
CA TYR A 373 30.97 7.01 1.91
C TYR A 373 30.22 6.26 3.00
N ARG A 374 30.06 6.92 4.15
CA ARG A 374 29.21 6.50 5.26
C ARG A 374 27.76 6.75 4.88
N ILE A 375 26.99 5.69 4.65
CA ILE A 375 25.57 5.77 4.32
C ILE A 375 24.77 5.38 5.56
N PRO A 376 24.14 6.33 6.27
CA PRO A 376 23.29 6.00 7.41
C PRO A 376 22.05 5.27 6.89
N VAL A 377 21.85 4.00 7.25
CA VAL A 377 20.67 3.23 6.89
C VAL A 377 19.87 2.88 8.15
N PRO A 378 18.53 2.98 8.12
CA PRO A 378 17.71 2.48 9.22
C PRO A 378 17.98 0.99 9.39
N LYS A 379 18.60 0.59 10.50
CA LYS A 379 18.82 -0.84 10.79
C LYS A 379 17.70 -1.35 11.68
N PRO A 380 17.09 -2.49 11.34
CA PRO A 380 16.40 -3.32 12.33
C PRO A 380 17.42 -3.82 13.35
N VAL A 381 17.48 -3.15 14.50
CA VAL A 381 18.19 -3.68 15.65
C VAL A 381 17.29 -4.75 16.25
N ALA A 382 17.77 -6.00 16.33
CA ALA A 382 17.07 -7.04 17.06
C ALA A 382 16.74 -6.51 18.48
N PRO A 383 15.53 -6.76 19.01
CA PRO A 383 15.20 -6.29 20.36
C PRO A 383 16.27 -6.82 21.32
N ARG A 384 16.88 -5.92 22.11
CA ARG A 384 17.63 -6.35 23.30
C ARG A 384 16.65 -7.22 24.09
N LYS A 385 17.03 -8.47 24.38
CA LYS A 385 16.28 -9.31 25.32
C LYS A 385 15.99 -8.45 26.55
N ALA A 386 14.71 -8.31 26.90
CA ALA A 386 14.33 -7.66 28.14
C ALA A 386 15.10 -8.35 29.28
N PRO A 387 15.60 -7.60 30.28
CA PRO A 387 16.08 -8.21 31.51
C PRO A 387 15.01 -9.20 32.01
N PRO A 388 15.39 -10.40 32.48
CA PRO A 388 14.41 -11.33 33.03
C PRO A 388 13.59 -10.61 34.09
N ALA A 389 12.26 -10.66 33.96
CA ALA A 389 11.36 -10.03 34.91
C ALA A 389 11.69 -10.54 36.34
N PRO A 390 11.70 -9.65 37.35
CA PRO A 390 11.89 -10.10 38.73
C PRO A 390 10.81 -11.13 39.06
N LYS A 391 11.23 -12.30 39.55
CA LYS A 391 10.31 -13.37 39.96
C LYS A 391 9.36 -12.78 41.00
N ARG A 392 8.06 -12.82 40.71
CA ARG A 392 7.01 -12.41 41.66
C ARG A 392 7.14 -13.32 42.89
N PRO A 393 7.21 -12.77 44.13
CA PRO A 393 7.26 -13.61 45.31
C PRO A 393 5.96 -14.42 45.39
N THR A 394 6.11 -15.74 45.42
CA THR A 394 5.01 -16.68 45.66
C THR A 394 4.66 -16.59 47.14
N THR A 395 3.55 -15.95 47.47
CA THR A 395 2.96 -16.05 48.81
C THR A 395 2.45 -17.48 49.00
N PRO A 396 2.89 -18.20 50.05
CA PRO A 396 2.37 -19.54 50.32
C PRO A 396 0.91 -19.44 50.77
N ARG A 397 0.04 -20.22 50.10
CA ARG A 397 -1.35 -20.38 50.46
C ARG A 397 -1.42 -21.11 51.81
N LYS A 398 -1.87 -20.43 52.87
CA LYS A 398 -2.19 -21.05 54.15
C LYS A 398 -3.31 -22.09 53.91
N ARG A 399 -3.09 -23.30 54.43
CA ARG A 399 -4.06 -24.40 54.46
C ARG A 399 -5.13 -24.14 55.49
#